data_AF-A0A3R9X6J6-F1
#
_entry.id   AF-A0A3R9X6J6-F1
#
_cell.length_a   1.000
_cell.length_b   1.000
_cell.length_c   1.000
_cell.angle_alpha   90.00
_cell.angle_beta   90.00
_cell.angle_gamma   90.00
#
_symmetry.space_group_name_H-M   'P 1'
#
loop_
_entity.id
_entity.type
_entity.pdbx_description
1 polymer ?
#
loop_
_entity_poly.entity_id
_entity_poly.type
_entity_poly.pdbx_seq_one_letter_code
_entity_poly.pdbx_strand_id
1 'polypeptide(L)'
;MSIHLPYRPLVASLWIFWCGIAFAQQCPPGQIAYGSGPGLSMCGPDGKQRAPQATPQQWERRWGAVAIDSSKGAFGVSTDQRSKREASQIAMNGCQQQGGTNCEIEAAYDNECVAVVTGDGGHNTPTAATADQAIATGMKTCRDAGRTNCHVHYSACSLPIRTR
;
A
#
# COMPACT_ATOMS: atom_id res chain seq x y z
N MET A 1 62.43 -86.22 -44.87
CA MET A 1 61.18 -86.94 -44.57
C MET A 1 60.71 -86.39 -43.22
N SER A 2 59.73 -85.47 -43.19
CA SER A 2 58.28 -85.80 -43.19
C SER A 2 57.76 -85.71 -41.73
N ILE A 3 56.67 -85.04 -41.30
CA ILE A 3 55.62 -84.16 -41.86
C ILE A 3 54.84 -83.51 -40.66
N HIS A 4 54.33 -82.29 -40.86
CA HIS A 4 53.15 -81.54 -40.29
C HIS A 4 52.80 -81.34 -38.80
N LEU A 5 52.59 -80.03 -38.54
CA LEU A 5 51.63 -79.28 -37.70
C LEU A 5 50.35 -79.98 -37.21
N PRO A 6 49.78 -79.45 -36.10
CA PRO A 6 48.51 -78.68 -36.15
C PRO A 6 48.52 -77.46 -35.19
N TYR A 7 47.63 -76.46 -35.12
CA TYR A 7 46.54 -75.90 -35.94
C TYR A 7 45.86 -74.79 -35.08
N ARG A 8 45.83 -73.52 -35.58
CA ARG A 8 44.80 -72.45 -35.40
C ARG A 8 44.54 -71.78 -34.01
N PRO A 9 43.84 -70.60 -33.94
CA PRO A 9 43.27 -69.73 -35.00
C PRO A 9 43.56 -68.19 -34.89
N LEU A 10 43.23 -67.49 -35.98
CA LEU A 10 42.98 -66.04 -36.13
C LEU A 10 41.99 -65.46 -35.11
N VAL A 11 42.24 -64.26 -34.54
CA VAL A 11 41.20 -63.22 -34.29
C VAL A 11 41.80 -61.79 -34.28
N ALA A 12 41.35 -61.01 -35.27
CA ALA A 12 41.02 -59.58 -35.30
C ALA A 12 41.85 -58.50 -34.56
N SER A 13 42.41 -57.62 -35.38
CA SER A 13 42.73 -56.23 -35.12
C SER A 13 41.61 -55.46 -34.40
N LEU A 14 41.92 -54.81 -33.27
CA LEU A 14 41.09 -53.76 -32.68
C LEU A 14 41.97 -52.54 -32.34
N TRP A 15 42.14 -51.65 -33.31
CA TRP A 15 42.56 -50.27 -33.08
C TRP A 15 41.36 -49.50 -32.51
N ILE A 16 41.25 -49.41 -31.18
CA ILE A 16 40.26 -48.55 -30.54
C ILE A 16 40.84 -47.14 -30.46
N PHE A 17 40.23 -46.28 -31.28
CA PHE A 17 40.24 -44.82 -31.22
C PHE A 17 40.24 -44.30 -29.78
N TRP A 18 41.34 -43.63 -29.39
CA TRP A 18 41.41 -42.84 -28.17
C TRP A 18 40.63 -41.54 -28.40
N CYS A 19 39.33 -41.57 -28.14
CA CYS A 19 38.52 -40.35 -28.08
C CYS A 19 38.76 -39.69 -26.72
N GLY A 20 39.24 -38.44 -26.73
CA GLY A 20 39.52 -37.67 -25.53
C GLY A 20 38.28 -37.53 -24.64
N ILE A 21 38.47 -37.69 -23.34
CA ILE A 21 37.42 -37.47 -22.34
C ILE A 21 37.20 -35.95 -22.25
N ALA A 22 36.09 -35.46 -22.78
CA ALA A 22 35.66 -34.09 -22.54
C ALA A 22 35.00 -34.01 -21.15
N PHE A 23 35.66 -33.33 -20.20
CA PHE A 23 35.05 -33.02 -18.91
C PHE A 23 33.95 -31.97 -19.11
N ALA A 24 32.69 -32.36 -18.91
CA ALA A 24 31.61 -31.40 -18.78
C ALA A 24 31.83 -30.61 -17.49
N GLN A 25 32.08 -29.30 -17.60
CA GLN A 25 32.16 -28.41 -16.44
C GLN A 25 30.76 -28.28 -15.83
N GLN A 26 30.55 -28.91 -14.67
CA GLN A 26 29.30 -28.85 -13.92
C GLN A 26 29.33 -27.62 -12.99
N CYS A 27 28.31 -26.77 -13.09
CA CYS A 27 28.15 -25.62 -12.20
C CYS A 27 28.02 -26.06 -10.74
N PRO A 28 28.48 -25.24 -9.77
CA PRO A 28 28.27 -25.51 -8.34
C PRO A 28 26.78 -25.71 -8.02
N PRO A 29 26.44 -26.47 -6.97
CA PRO A 29 25.06 -26.66 -6.55
C PRO A 29 24.34 -25.32 -6.39
N GLY A 30 23.20 -25.15 -7.08
CA GLY A 30 22.39 -23.93 -7.05
C GLY A 30 22.63 -22.93 -8.18
N GLN A 31 23.45 -23.26 -9.18
CA GLN A 31 23.65 -22.43 -10.37
C GLN A 31 23.35 -23.20 -11.66
N ILE A 32 22.85 -22.49 -12.66
CA ILE A 32 22.67 -23.03 -14.02
C ILE A 32 23.71 -22.42 -14.96
N ALA A 33 24.08 -23.17 -15.99
CA ALA A 33 25.00 -22.69 -17.02
C ALA A 33 24.31 -21.73 -17.99
N TYR A 34 25.00 -20.65 -18.33
CA TYR A 34 24.62 -19.62 -19.29
C TYR A 34 25.72 -19.49 -20.35
N GLY A 35 25.30 -19.26 -21.58
CA GLY A 35 26.20 -19.15 -22.74
C GLY A 35 26.25 -20.44 -23.56
N SER A 36 26.00 -20.32 -24.86
CA SER A 36 26.12 -21.42 -25.82
C SER A 36 27.28 -21.12 -26.77
N GLY A 37 28.51 -21.38 -26.31
CA GLY A 37 29.73 -21.20 -27.09
C GLY A 37 30.89 -22.03 -26.54
N PRO A 38 31.84 -22.51 -27.38
CA PRO A 38 33.00 -23.24 -26.91
C PRO A 38 33.83 -22.37 -25.95
N GLY A 39 33.96 -22.78 -24.69
CA GLY A 39 34.74 -22.08 -23.67
C GLY A 39 34.02 -20.97 -22.90
N LEU A 40 32.72 -20.74 -23.15
CA LEU A 40 31.90 -19.74 -22.46
C LEU A 40 30.80 -20.43 -21.64
N SER A 41 31.19 -21.06 -20.53
CA SER A 41 30.24 -21.56 -19.52
C SER A 41 30.26 -20.61 -18.33
N MET A 42 29.30 -19.68 -18.28
CA MET A 42 29.09 -18.82 -17.12
C MET A 42 28.03 -19.44 -16.23
N CYS A 43 28.34 -19.72 -14.96
CA CYS A 43 27.34 -20.17 -14.01
C CYS A 43 26.68 -18.96 -13.35
N GLY A 44 25.36 -18.96 -13.24
CA GLY A 44 24.59 -17.88 -12.62
C GLY A 44 23.40 -18.41 -11.81
N PRO A 45 22.84 -17.56 -10.94
CA PRO A 45 21.62 -17.89 -10.21
C PRO A 45 20.48 -18.09 -11.20
N ASP A 46 19.67 -19.13 -10.99
CA ASP A 46 18.51 -19.40 -11.81
C ASP A 46 17.60 -18.16 -11.85
N GLY A 47 17.34 -17.63 -13.06
CA GLY A 47 16.38 -16.53 -13.27
C GLY A 47 14.93 -16.87 -12.88
N LYS A 48 14.71 -18.02 -12.23
CA LYS A 48 13.46 -18.48 -11.63
C LYS A 48 13.33 -18.12 -10.15
N GLN A 49 14.24 -17.32 -9.58
CA GLN A 49 13.93 -16.58 -8.35
C GLN A 49 12.83 -15.57 -8.62
N ARG A 50 11.58 -16.05 -8.50
CA ARG A 50 10.39 -15.21 -8.37
C ARG A 50 10.66 -14.30 -7.18
N ALA A 51 10.85 -13.01 -7.44
CA ALA A 51 10.94 -12.02 -6.38
C ALA A 51 9.76 -12.26 -5.42
N PRO A 52 9.97 -12.19 -4.08
CA PRO A 52 8.88 -12.31 -3.14
C PRO A 52 7.74 -11.39 -3.58
N GLN A 53 6.58 -11.97 -3.89
CA GLN A 53 5.45 -11.21 -4.35
C GLN A 53 5.03 -10.29 -3.19
N ALA A 54 5.22 -8.97 -3.35
CA ALA A 54 4.89 -8.01 -2.32
C ALA A 54 3.41 -8.18 -1.95
N THR A 55 3.14 -8.42 -0.66
CA THR A 55 1.77 -8.52 -0.16
C THR A 55 1.03 -7.23 -0.50
N PRO A 56 -0.16 -7.28 -1.15
CA PRO A 56 -0.91 -6.07 -1.45
C PRO A 56 -1.19 -5.30 -0.17
N GLN A 57 -0.80 -4.03 -0.13
CA GLN A 57 -1.11 -3.18 1.02
C GLN A 57 -2.62 -3.00 1.10
N GLN A 58 -3.18 -3.21 2.29
CA GLN A 58 -4.61 -2.99 2.54
C GLN A 58 -4.79 -1.70 3.34
N TRP A 59 -5.71 -0.86 2.88
CA TRP A 59 -6.05 0.41 3.52
C TRP A 59 -7.51 0.38 3.96
N GLU A 60 -7.75 0.73 5.22
CA GLU A 60 -9.10 0.88 5.77
C GLU A 60 -9.45 2.36 5.86
N ARG A 61 -10.63 2.73 5.36
CA ARG A 61 -11.13 4.10 5.45
C ARG A 61 -11.41 4.46 6.90
N ARG A 62 -11.08 5.68 7.29
CA ARG A 62 -11.46 6.23 8.59
C ARG A 62 -12.41 7.39 8.40
N TRP A 63 -13.49 7.37 9.16
CA TRP A 63 -14.57 8.36 9.09
C TRP A 63 -14.53 9.29 10.29
N GLY A 64 -14.79 10.57 10.03
CA GLY A 64 -15.10 11.56 11.05
C GLY A 64 -16.41 12.26 10.72
N ALA A 65 -16.97 12.96 11.71
CA ALA A 65 -18.15 13.79 11.51
C ALA A 65 -18.16 14.98 12.47
N VAL A 66 -18.90 16.02 12.07
CA VAL A 66 -19.18 17.22 12.85
C VAL A 66 -20.68 17.42 12.90
N ALA A 67 -21.23 17.63 14.09
CA ALA A 67 -22.62 17.97 14.32
C ALA A 67 -22.73 19.27 15.13
N ILE A 68 -23.62 20.18 14.70
CA ILE A 68 -23.75 21.51 15.31
C ILE A 68 -25.23 21.83 15.50
N ASP A 69 -25.57 22.43 16.64
CA ASP A 69 -26.81 23.19 16.83
C ASP A 69 -26.43 24.67 16.97
N SER A 70 -26.54 25.41 15.88
CA SER A 70 -26.15 26.82 15.82
C SER A 70 -26.95 27.71 16.76
N SER A 71 -28.20 27.33 17.08
CA SER A 71 -29.08 28.13 17.95
C SER A 71 -28.68 28.05 19.43
N LYS A 72 -28.00 26.96 19.81
CA LYS A 72 -27.54 26.69 21.17
C LYS A 72 -26.02 26.79 21.33
N GLY A 73 -25.28 26.91 20.22
CA GLY A 73 -23.82 26.81 20.22
C GLY A 73 -23.33 25.44 20.67
N ALA A 74 -24.16 24.40 20.52
CA ALA A 74 -23.80 23.04 20.92
C ALA A 74 -23.05 22.35 19.78
N PHE A 75 -22.04 21.56 20.15
CA PHE A 75 -21.06 21.04 19.21
C PHE A 75 -20.70 19.59 19.53
N GLY A 76 -20.59 18.75 18.51
CA GLY A 76 -20.18 17.36 18.64
C GLY A 76 -19.34 16.88 17.47
N VAL A 77 -18.35 16.05 17.75
CA VAL A 77 -17.39 15.57 16.75
C VAL A 77 -17.06 14.11 16.93
N SER A 78 -16.60 13.49 15.86
CA SER A 78 -15.96 12.17 15.87
C SER A 78 -14.83 12.11 14.85
N THR A 79 -13.82 11.29 15.15
CA THR A 79 -12.70 10.98 14.26
C THR A 79 -12.41 9.49 14.31
N ASP A 80 -11.72 8.96 13.30
CA ASP A 80 -11.17 7.61 13.27
C ASP A 80 -12.18 6.46 13.41
N GLN A 81 -13.44 6.70 13.06
CA GLN A 81 -14.49 5.69 13.11
C GLN A 81 -14.44 4.75 11.90
N ARG A 82 -15.01 3.55 12.05
CA ARG A 82 -14.99 2.52 10.99
C ARG A 82 -16.02 2.78 9.90
N SER A 83 -17.04 3.60 10.19
CA SER A 83 -18.11 3.87 9.25
C SER A 83 -18.66 5.29 9.39
N LYS A 84 -19.22 5.81 8.29
CA LYS A 84 -19.95 7.08 8.27
C LYS A 84 -21.06 7.13 9.32
N ARG A 85 -21.82 6.04 9.45
CA ARG A 85 -22.96 5.94 10.38
C ARG A 85 -22.51 6.08 11.83
N GLU A 86 -21.46 5.35 12.20
CA GLU A 86 -20.86 5.43 13.54
C GLU A 86 -20.32 6.84 13.82
N ALA A 87 -19.57 7.42 12.87
CA ALA A 87 -19.07 8.78 12.99
C ALA A 87 -20.19 9.80 13.21
N SER A 88 -21.22 9.78 12.36
CA SER A 88 -22.35 10.70 12.47
C SER A 88 -23.13 10.50 13.77
N GLN A 89 -23.34 9.26 14.22
CA GLN A 89 -24.05 9.00 15.48
C GLN A 89 -23.28 9.54 16.69
N ILE A 90 -21.96 9.33 16.74
CA ILE A 90 -21.11 9.85 17.83
C ILE A 90 -21.13 11.39 17.83
N ALA A 91 -21.00 12.03 16.67
CA ALA A 91 -21.04 13.48 16.57
C ALA A 91 -22.40 14.05 17.01
N MET A 92 -23.52 13.47 16.56
CA MET A 92 -24.87 13.87 16.98
C MET A 92 -25.07 13.74 18.48
N ASN A 93 -24.67 12.61 19.06
CA ASN A 93 -24.75 12.38 20.50
C ASN A 93 -23.91 13.40 21.26
N GLY A 94 -22.70 13.71 20.78
CA GLY A 94 -21.85 14.76 21.37
C GLY A 94 -22.52 16.13 21.37
N CYS A 95 -23.11 16.52 20.25
CA CYS A 95 -23.84 17.79 20.15
C CYS A 95 -25.04 17.84 21.12
N GLN A 96 -25.81 16.76 21.22
CA GLN A 96 -26.95 16.67 22.14
C GLN A 96 -26.50 16.71 23.62
N GLN A 97 -25.38 16.06 23.95
CA GLN A 97 -24.78 16.09 25.29
C GLN A 97 -24.31 17.50 25.68
N GLN A 98 -23.95 18.33 24.71
CA GLN A 98 -23.64 19.75 24.93
C GLN A 98 -24.89 20.64 25.00
N GLY A 99 -26.10 20.07 25.06
CA GLY A 99 -27.35 20.81 25.20
C GLY A 99 -27.98 21.22 23.87
N GLY A 100 -27.49 20.70 22.74
CA GLY A 100 -28.11 20.87 21.44
C GLY A 100 -29.44 20.12 21.35
N THR A 101 -30.44 20.76 20.76
CA THR A 101 -31.79 20.20 20.59
C THR A 101 -32.16 20.01 19.12
N ASN A 102 -31.56 20.78 18.23
CA ASN A 102 -31.65 20.65 16.79
C ASN A 102 -30.24 20.49 16.20
N CYS A 103 -29.55 19.43 16.65
CA CYS A 103 -28.24 19.08 16.12
C CYS A 103 -28.36 18.58 14.67
N GLU A 104 -27.51 19.09 13.79
CA GLU A 104 -27.45 18.69 12.39
C GLU A 104 -26.02 18.27 12.01
N ILE A 105 -25.88 17.29 11.13
CA ILE A 105 -24.57 16.88 10.60
C ILE A 105 -24.12 17.92 9.56
N GLU A 106 -23.14 18.73 9.94
CA GLU A 106 -22.50 19.72 9.06
C GLU A 106 -21.49 19.06 8.11
N ALA A 107 -20.79 18.03 8.59
CA ALA A 107 -19.86 17.26 7.78
C ALA A 107 -19.79 15.81 8.24
N ALA A 108 -19.70 14.90 7.27
CA ALA A 108 -19.33 13.51 7.50
C ALA A 108 -18.33 13.12 6.41
N TYR A 109 -17.08 12.97 6.81
CA TYR A 109 -15.90 12.97 5.95
C TYR A 109 -15.06 11.72 6.19
N ASP A 110 -14.23 11.36 5.23
CA ASP A 110 -13.34 10.21 5.36
C ASP A 110 -12.08 10.35 4.52
N ASN A 111 -10.99 9.75 5.02
CA ASN A 111 -9.66 9.83 4.42
C ASN A 111 -9.19 11.27 4.15
N GLU A 112 -9.69 12.21 4.95
CA GLU A 112 -9.44 13.64 4.81
C GLU A 112 -9.59 14.34 6.16
N CYS A 113 -9.43 15.65 6.15
CA CYS A 113 -9.51 16.52 7.29
C CYS A 113 -10.70 17.48 7.18
N VAL A 114 -11.21 17.91 8.32
CA VAL A 114 -12.26 18.91 8.46
C VAL A 114 -11.74 20.11 9.25
N ALA A 115 -12.28 21.29 8.97
CA ALA A 115 -12.16 22.44 9.84
C ALA A 115 -13.55 23.04 10.09
N VAL A 116 -13.77 23.60 11.27
CA VAL A 116 -14.92 24.43 11.61
C VAL A 116 -14.36 25.82 11.85
N VAL A 117 -14.76 26.77 11.03
CA VAL A 117 -14.34 28.17 11.13
C VAL A 117 -15.54 29.01 11.49
N THR A 118 -15.43 29.73 12.60
CA THR A 118 -16.49 30.59 13.13
C THR A 118 -16.09 32.04 12.94
N GLY A 119 -17.06 32.87 12.56
CA GLY A 119 -16.98 34.32 12.64
C GLY A 119 -18.26 34.87 13.25
N ASP A 120 -18.30 36.19 13.45
CA ASP A 120 -19.50 36.83 13.96
C ASP A 120 -20.68 36.57 13.00
N GLY A 121 -21.77 36.02 13.53
CA GLY A 121 -22.98 35.73 12.76
C GLY A 121 -22.97 34.43 11.95
N GLY A 122 -21.96 33.56 12.06
CA GLY A 122 -22.05 32.21 11.50
C GLY A 122 -20.75 31.44 11.43
N HIS A 123 -20.84 30.22 10.90
CA HIS A 123 -19.70 29.32 10.75
C HIS A 123 -19.72 28.65 9.38
N ASN A 124 -18.65 27.91 9.08
CA ASN A 124 -18.58 27.02 7.92
C ASN A 124 -17.67 25.82 8.24
N THR A 125 -17.93 24.69 7.58
CA THR A 125 -17.31 23.39 7.92
C THR A 125 -16.66 22.72 6.69
N PRO A 126 -15.60 23.29 6.10
CA PRO A 126 -14.95 22.71 4.93
C PRO A 126 -14.19 21.42 5.24
N THR A 127 -14.11 20.54 4.26
CA THR A 127 -13.21 19.39 4.27
C THR A 127 -12.13 19.54 3.19
N ALA A 128 -10.97 18.93 3.43
CA ALA A 128 -9.87 18.88 2.48
C ALA A 128 -8.90 17.75 2.83
N ALA A 129 -8.03 17.39 1.89
CA ALA A 129 -7.02 16.35 2.08
C ALA A 129 -6.05 16.61 3.26
N THR A 130 -5.90 17.86 3.69
CA THR A 130 -5.08 18.25 4.84
C THR A 130 -5.80 19.26 5.72
N ALA A 131 -5.46 19.31 7.01
CA ALA A 131 -6.05 20.26 7.95
C ALA A 131 -5.79 21.71 7.52
N ASP A 132 -4.58 22.01 7.06
CA ASP A 132 -4.21 23.36 6.61
C ASP A 132 -5.04 23.83 5.41
N GLN A 133 -5.34 22.94 4.46
CA GLN A 133 -6.21 23.26 3.32
C GLN A 133 -7.66 23.48 3.76
N ALA A 134 -8.17 22.66 4.69
CA ALA A 134 -9.52 22.84 5.23
C ALA A 134 -9.63 24.17 5.98
N ILE A 135 -8.63 24.49 6.82
CA ILE A 135 -8.53 25.76 7.54
C ILE A 135 -8.43 26.94 6.57
N ALA A 136 -7.55 26.88 5.58
CA ALA A 136 -7.37 27.95 4.60
C ALA A 136 -8.67 28.21 3.82
N THR A 137 -9.35 27.14 3.40
CA THR A 137 -10.66 27.22 2.75
C THR A 137 -11.68 27.87 3.68
N GLY A 138 -11.74 27.47 4.94
CA GLY A 138 -12.75 27.98 5.87
C GLY A 138 -12.54 29.42 6.29
N MET A 139 -11.29 29.82 6.47
CA MET A 139 -10.90 31.19 6.73
C MET A 139 -11.21 32.09 5.53
N LYS A 140 -10.95 31.62 4.30
CA LYS A 140 -11.34 32.33 3.08
C LYS A 140 -12.86 32.49 2.98
N THR A 141 -13.61 31.39 3.12
CA THR A 141 -15.08 31.40 3.09
C THR A 141 -15.68 32.33 4.14
N CYS A 142 -15.12 32.35 5.35
CA CYS A 142 -15.56 33.24 6.41
C CYS A 142 -15.37 34.72 6.04
N ARG A 143 -14.19 35.09 5.51
CA ARG A 143 -13.88 36.47 5.09
C ARG A 143 -14.67 36.90 3.86
N ASP A 144 -14.82 36.03 2.87
CA ASP A 144 -15.57 36.31 1.65
C ASP A 144 -17.07 36.52 1.94
N ALA A 145 -17.58 35.89 2.99
CA ALA A 145 -18.93 36.13 3.51
C ALA A 145 -19.05 37.45 4.30
N GLY A 146 -17.99 38.26 4.41
CA GLY A 146 -17.97 39.53 5.11
C GLY A 146 -18.02 39.41 6.65
N ARG A 147 -17.75 38.23 7.21
CA ARG A 147 -17.78 38.03 8.67
C ARG A 147 -16.53 38.58 9.35
N THR A 148 -16.70 39.13 10.54
CA THR A 148 -15.62 39.57 11.43
C THR A 148 -15.23 38.46 12.40
N ASN A 149 -14.07 38.61 13.08
CA ASN A 149 -13.57 37.65 14.07
C ASN A 149 -13.48 36.19 13.58
N CYS A 150 -13.19 35.99 12.29
CA CYS A 150 -12.97 34.66 11.73
C CYS A 150 -11.80 33.95 12.43
N HIS A 151 -12.05 32.79 13.03
CA HIS A 151 -11.06 31.95 13.67
C HIS A 151 -11.42 30.47 13.54
N VAL A 152 -10.40 29.60 13.63
CA VAL A 152 -10.61 28.15 13.65
C VAL A 152 -11.19 27.77 15.00
N HIS A 153 -12.39 27.20 14.99
CA HIS A 153 -13.04 26.65 16.17
C HIS A 153 -12.60 25.20 16.42
N TYR A 154 -12.48 24.41 15.35
CA TYR A 154 -12.07 23.02 15.41
C TYR A 154 -11.38 22.60 14.11
N SER A 155 -10.45 21.65 14.20
CA SER A 155 -9.90 20.95 13.03
C SER A 155 -9.40 19.58 13.42
N ALA A 156 -9.66 18.58 12.59
CA ALA A 156 -9.13 17.22 12.78
C ALA A 156 -9.12 16.43 11.48
N CYS A 157 -8.46 15.28 11.49
CA CYS A 157 -8.38 14.38 10.36
C CYS A 157 -8.87 12.98 10.74
N SER A 158 -9.42 12.27 9.76
CA SER A 158 -9.67 10.83 9.83
C SER A 158 -8.99 10.19 8.63
N LEU A 159 -7.72 9.83 8.80
CA LEU A 159 -6.85 9.37 7.71
C LEU A 159 -6.91 7.84 7.56
N PRO A 160 -6.73 7.31 6.34
CA PRO A 160 -6.78 5.87 6.13
C PRO A 160 -5.66 5.19 6.93
N ILE A 161 -5.99 4.04 7.55
CA ILE A 161 -4.97 3.24 8.22
C ILE A 161 -4.54 2.07 7.34
N ARG A 162 -3.26 1.71 7.41
CA ARG A 162 -2.76 0.50 6.76
C ARG A 162 -3.07 -0.72 7.63
N THR A 163 -3.80 -1.68 7.09
CA THR A 163 -4.20 -2.91 7.79
C THR A 163 -3.39 -4.14 7.37
N ARG A 164 -2.70 -4.08 6.22
CA ARG A 164 -1.67 -5.06 5.80
C ARG A 164 -0.60 -4.40 4.96
#